data_AF-A0A926J9C4-F1
#
_entry.id   AF-A0A926J9C4-F1
#
_cell.length_a   1.000
_cell.length_b   1.000
_cell.length_c   1.000
_cell.angle_alpha   90.00
_cell.angle_beta   90.00
_cell.angle_gamma   90.00
#
_symmetry.space_group_name_H-M   'P 1'
#
loop_
_entity.id
_entity.type
_entity.pdbx_description
1 polymer ?
#
loop_
_entity_poly.entity_id
_entity_poly.type
_entity_poly.pdbx_seq_one_letter_code
_entity_poly.pdbx_strand_id
1 'polypeptide(L)'
;MGANAMAGTMPAKPKAAKSGEPVLLSSGNPRIAKGEGDAPVQAYIAAMPGWKSDIGRRLDALITRTVPGVHKAVKWNTPFYGVAGEGWFVAFHCMTKYIKLAFFRGTSLNPVPPVESKQREVRYFHIHEDDVFDEAQLAVWVQQASVLPGERL
;
A
#
# COMPACT_ATOMS: atom_id res chain seq x y z
N MET A 1 37.53 -33.51 -40.94
CA MET A 1 36.51 -32.43 -40.88
C MET A 1 35.49 -32.82 -39.84
N GLY A 2 35.20 -31.91 -38.90
CA GLY A 2 34.34 -32.15 -37.74
C GLY A 2 35.19 -32.50 -36.50
N ALA A 3 35.02 -31.89 -35.34
CA ALA A 3 34.15 -30.83 -34.87
C ALA A 3 34.81 -30.24 -33.60
N ASN A 4 34.51 -29.00 -33.21
CA ASN A 4 34.07 -28.78 -31.83
C ASN A 4 33.41 -27.42 -31.62
N ALA A 5 32.34 -27.50 -30.84
CA ALA A 5 31.31 -26.52 -30.63
C ALA A 5 31.71 -25.43 -29.62
N MET A 6 31.06 -24.27 -29.77
CA MET A 6 31.10 -23.16 -28.82
C MET A 6 30.36 -23.52 -27.52
N ALA A 7 30.99 -23.23 -26.37
CA ALA A 7 30.35 -23.25 -25.06
C ALA A 7 29.74 -21.87 -24.78
N GLY A 8 28.41 -21.78 -24.73
CA GLY A 8 27.68 -20.63 -24.20
C GLY A 8 27.38 -20.85 -22.72
N THR A 9 27.81 -19.92 -21.86
CA THR A 9 27.51 -19.93 -20.43
C THR A 9 26.01 -19.61 -20.20
N MET A 10 25.30 -20.52 -19.54
CA MET A 10 23.93 -20.31 -19.08
C MET A 10 23.90 -19.34 -17.89
N PRO A 11 22.91 -18.42 -17.78
CA PRO A 11 22.78 -17.56 -16.61
C PRO A 11 22.30 -18.36 -15.40
N ALA A 12 22.83 -18.02 -14.22
CA ALA A 12 22.51 -18.68 -12.96
C ALA A 12 21.05 -18.47 -12.55
N LYS A 13 20.40 -19.56 -12.08
CA LYS A 13 19.04 -19.56 -11.52
C LYS A 13 18.96 -18.64 -10.29
N PRO A 14 17.92 -17.80 -10.14
CA PRO A 14 17.75 -16.99 -8.94
C PRO A 14 17.55 -17.86 -7.70
N LYS A 15 18.22 -17.47 -6.62
CA LYS A 15 18.22 -18.14 -5.32
C LYS A 15 16.79 -18.20 -4.77
N ALA A 16 16.32 -19.40 -4.43
CA ALA A 16 15.00 -19.59 -3.81
C ALA A 16 14.93 -18.78 -2.49
N ALA A 17 13.88 -17.97 -2.35
CA ALA A 17 13.58 -17.28 -1.10
C ALA A 17 13.44 -18.30 0.03
N LYS A 18 14.00 -18.01 1.21
CA LYS A 18 13.81 -18.86 2.39
C LYS A 18 12.31 -18.93 2.69
N SER A 19 11.78 -20.14 2.79
CA SER A 19 10.37 -20.40 3.12
C SER A 19 10.02 -19.75 4.46
N GLY A 20 9.28 -18.65 4.43
CA GLY A 20 8.87 -17.88 5.60
C GLY A 20 9.03 -16.37 5.46
N GLU A 21 9.94 -15.89 4.62
CA GLU A 21 10.10 -14.45 4.38
C GLU A 21 9.09 -13.95 3.34
N PRO A 22 8.45 -12.78 3.56
CA PRO A 22 7.54 -12.20 2.59
C PRO A 22 8.23 -11.92 1.26
N VAL A 23 7.57 -12.25 0.14
CA VAL A 23 8.08 -11.89 -1.19
C VAL A 23 7.79 -10.42 -1.44
N LEU A 24 8.83 -9.63 -1.74
CA LEU A 24 8.72 -8.21 -2.04
C LEU A 24 8.95 -7.92 -3.52
N LEU A 25 8.31 -6.87 -4.04
CA LEU A 25 8.60 -6.26 -5.33
C LEU A 25 9.90 -5.42 -5.23
N SER A 26 10.45 -5.00 -6.37
CA SER A 26 11.66 -4.16 -6.41
C SER A 26 11.51 -2.82 -5.68
N SER A 27 10.28 -2.32 -5.52
CA SER A 27 9.97 -1.12 -4.72
C SER A 27 10.07 -1.34 -3.20
N GLY A 28 10.22 -2.60 -2.74
CA GLY A 28 10.07 -2.99 -1.34
C GLY A 28 8.62 -3.30 -0.94
N ASN A 29 7.68 -3.27 -1.89
CA ASN A 29 6.26 -3.52 -1.63
C ASN A 29 5.95 -5.01 -1.49
N PRO A 30 5.17 -5.44 -0.47
CA PRO A 30 4.70 -6.81 -0.36
C PRO A 30 4.00 -7.30 -1.63
N ARG A 31 4.34 -8.50 -2.09
CA ARG A 31 3.65 -9.16 -3.20
C ARG A 31 2.53 -10.03 -2.65
N ILE A 32 1.32 -9.48 -2.65
CA ILE A 32 0.11 -10.11 -2.12
C ILE A 32 -0.91 -10.25 -3.24
N ALA A 33 -1.51 -11.44 -3.35
CA ALA A 33 -2.55 -11.70 -4.33
C ALA A 33 -3.76 -10.79 -4.11
N LYS A 34 -4.48 -10.50 -5.20
CA LYS A 34 -5.74 -9.77 -5.11
C LYS A 34 -6.72 -10.53 -4.21
N GLY A 35 -7.40 -9.82 -3.31
CA GLY A 35 -8.41 -10.40 -2.43
C GLY A 35 -9.26 -9.31 -1.79
N GLU A 36 -10.49 -9.66 -1.45
CA GLU A 36 -11.43 -8.79 -0.75
C GLU A 36 -11.43 -9.11 0.76
N GLY A 37 -11.79 -8.12 1.58
CA GLY A 37 -11.92 -8.25 3.02
C GLY A 37 -10.63 -8.00 3.82
N ASP A 38 -10.71 -8.28 5.12
CA ASP A 38 -9.65 -7.96 6.07
C ASP A 38 -8.42 -8.90 5.93
N ALA A 39 -8.66 -10.19 5.74
CA ALA A 39 -7.58 -11.19 5.65
C ALA A 39 -6.44 -10.86 4.67
N PRO A 40 -6.70 -10.48 3.39
CA PRO A 40 -5.61 -10.09 2.47
C PRO A 40 -4.90 -8.80 2.90
N VAL A 41 -5.59 -7.86 3.54
CA VAL A 41 -4.97 -6.64 4.07
C VAL A 41 -4.08 -6.96 5.27
N GLN A 42 -4.51 -7.82 6.20
CA GLN A 42 -3.65 -8.27 7.31
C GLN A 42 -2.42 -9.05 6.81
N ALA A 43 -2.58 -9.89 5.78
CA ALA A 43 -1.45 -10.57 5.15
C ALA A 43 -0.46 -9.57 4.52
N TYR A 44 -0.96 -8.50 3.90
CA TYR A 44 -0.12 -7.41 3.41
C TYR A 44 0.63 -6.71 4.55
N ILE A 45 -0.05 -6.35 5.63
CA ILE A 45 0.55 -5.64 6.77
C ILE A 45 1.62 -6.50 7.45
N ALA A 46 1.35 -7.79 7.64
CA ALA A 46 2.32 -8.75 8.18
C ALA A 46 3.56 -8.89 7.28
N ALA A 47 3.40 -8.70 5.97
CA ALA A 47 4.46 -8.76 4.99
C ALA A 47 5.23 -7.44 4.80
N MET A 48 4.76 -6.32 5.35
CA MET A 48 5.45 -5.03 5.24
C MET A 48 6.84 -5.08 5.93
N PRO A 49 7.90 -4.58 5.29
CA PRO A 49 9.26 -4.76 5.80
C PRO A 49 9.60 -3.79 6.95
N GLY A 50 10.23 -4.32 8.00
CA GLY A 50 10.77 -3.55 9.12
C GLY A 50 9.72 -2.71 9.85
N TRP A 51 10.06 -1.47 10.19
CA TRP A 51 9.17 -0.51 10.87
C TRP A 51 7.84 -0.27 10.17
N LYS A 52 7.75 -0.57 8.86
CA LYS A 52 6.55 -0.32 8.08
C LYS A 52 5.39 -1.21 8.49
N SER A 53 5.63 -2.42 9.00
CA SER A 53 4.55 -3.29 9.49
C SER A 53 3.84 -2.68 10.70
N ASP A 54 4.59 -2.07 11.61
CA ASP A 54 4.05 -1.43 12.80
C ASP A 54 3.18 -0.22 12.43
N ILE A 55 3.65 0.60 11.49
CA ILE A 55 2.85 1.69 10.93
C ILE A 55 1.63 1.17 10.17
N GLY A 56 1.76 0.08 9.40
CA GLY A 56 0.65 -0.58 8.72
C GLY A 56 -0.47 -1.01 9.67
N ARG A 57 -0.12 -1.61 10.82
CA ARG A 57 -1.08 -1.99 11.86
C ARG A 57 -1.77 -0.76 12.46
N ARG A 58 -1.02 0.31 12.73
CA ARG A 58 -1.59 1.57 13.26
C ARG A 58 -2.54 2.23 12.26
N LEU A 59 -2.17 2.25 10.97
CA LEU A 59 -3.02 2.77 9.90
C LEU A 59 -4.32 1.97 9.76
N ASP A 60 -4.23 0.64 9.71
CA ASP A 60 -5.41 -0.21 9.59
C ASP A 60 -6.37 -0.04 10.78
N ALA A 61 -5.82 -0.04 12.01
CA ALA A 61 -6.59 0.20 13.22
C ALA A 61 -7.23 1.60 13.21
N LEU A 62 -6.51 2.62 12.74
CA LEU A 62 -7.00 3.99 12.62
C LEU A 62 -8.14 4.10 11.61
N ILE A 63 -7.98 3.51 10.43
CA ILE A 63 -9.01 3.56 9.40
C ILE A 63 -10.25 2.80 9.84
N THR A 64 -10.08 1.60 10.42
CA THR A 64 -11.19 0.75 10.88
C THR A 64 -11.99 1.41 12.01
N ARG A 65 -11.33 2.10 12.95
CA ARG A 65 -12.04 2.83 14.03
C ARG A 65 -12.71 4.11 13.55
N THR A 66 -12.13 4.79 12.56
CA THR A 66 -12.67 6.06 12.03
C THR A 66 -13.88 5.80 11.12
N VAL A 67 -13.88 4.68 10.39
CA VAL A 67 -14.95 4.29 9.48
C VAL A 67 -15.42 2.87 9.84
N PRO A 68 -16.35 2.72 10.80
CA PRO A 68 -16.91 1.42 11.14
C PRO A 68 -17.53 0.74 9.91
N GLY A 69 -17.17 -0.52 9.65
CA GLY A 69 -17.63 -1.25 8.48
C GLY A 69 -16.91 -0.92 7.17
N VAL A 70 -15.74 -0.27 7.24
CA VAL A 70 -14.90 0.03 6.06
C VAL A 70 -14.69 -1.20 5.16
N HIS A 71 -14.91 -1.02 3.85
CA HIS A 71 -14.61 -2.03 2.84
C HIS A 71 -13.10 -2.09 2.63
N LYS A 72 -12.51 -3.26 2.84
CA LYS A 72 -11.08 -3.52 2.62
C LYS A 72 -10.83 -4.43 1.43
N ALA A 73 -9.75 -4.21 0.70
CA ALA A 73 -9.26 -5.14 -0.32
C ALA A 73 -7.77 -4.98 -0.57
N VAL A 74 -7.13 -5.99 -1.15
CA VAL A 74 -5.83 -5.86 -1.83
C VAL A 74 -6.06 -5.93 -3.32
N LYS A 75 -5.58 -4.91 -4.06
CA LYS A 75 -5.62 -4.83 -5.52
C LYS A 75 -4.26 -4.40 -6.03
N TRP A 76 -3.74 -5.03 -7.08
CA TRP A 76 -2.41 -4.75 -7.64
C TRP A 76 -1.30 -4.67 -6.56
N ASN A 77 -1.32 -5.59 -5.59
CA ASN A 77 -0.41 -5.61 -4.43
C ASN A 77 -0.50 -4.35 -3.53
N THR A 78 -1.65 -3.69 -3.45
CA THR A 78 -1.85 -2.48 -2.65
C THR A 78 -3.14 -2.64 -1.83
N PRO A 79 -3.12 -2.41 -0.51
CA PRO A 79 -4.34 -2.34 0.29
C PRO A 79 -5.14 -1.07 -0.04
N PHE A 80 -6.45 -1.26 -0.21
CA PHE A 80 -7.46 -0.23 -0.44
C PHE A 80 -8.51 -0.28 0.66
N TYR A 81 -9.01 0.90 1.01
CA TYR A 81 -10.09 1.13 1.96
C TYR A 81 -11.15 2.01 1.31
N GLY A 82 -12.40 1.64 1.48
CA GLY A 82 -13.53 2.24 0.80
C GLY A 82 -14.83 2.11 1.57
N VAL A 83 -15.89 2.62 0.97
CA VAL A 83 -17.27 2.40 1.42
C VAL A 83 -17.92 1.51 0.37
N ALA A 84 -18.52 0.40 0.81
CA ALA A 84 -19.09 -0.61 -0.09
C ALA A 84 -20.16 0.04 -1.00
N GLY A 85 -19.99 -0.10 -2.32
CA GLY A 85 -20.88 0.52 -3.32
C GLY A 85 -20.57 1.99 -3.66
N GLU A 86 -19.77 2.69 -2.85
CA GLU A 86 -19.42 4.11 -3.05
C GLU A 86 -17.97 4.31 -3.54
N GLY A 87 -17.14 3.27 -3.46
CA GLY A 87 -15.79 3.24 -4.02
C GLY A 87 -14.69 3.38 -2.96
N TRP A 88 -13.46 3.58 -3.43
CA TRP A 88 -12.27 3.61 -2.59
C TRP A 88 -11.92 5.06 -2.22
N PHE A 89 -11.53 5.32 -0.96
CA PHE A 89 -11.15 6.67 -0.52
C PHE A 89 -9.67 6.79 -0.14
N VAL A 90 -9.04 5.70 0.32
CA VAL A 90 -7.60 5.67 0.62
C VAL A 90 -6.97 4.33 0.24
N ALA A 91 -5.70 4.38 -0.15
CA ALA A 91 -4.84 3.22 -0.32
C ALA A 91 -3.45 3.52 0.23
N PHE A 92 -2.65 2.51 0.56
CA PHE A 92 -1.25 2.74 0.89
C PHE A 92 -0.30 1.72 0.27
N HIS A 93 0.93 2.15 -0.03
CA HIS A 93 1.94 1.35 -0.71
C HIS A 93 3.30 1.54 -0.06
N CYS A 94 4.02 0.44 0.18
CA CYS A 94 5.39 0.51 0.67
C CYS A 94 6.34 0.94 -0.45
N MET A 95 6.99 2.07 -0.25
CA MET A 95 8.18 2.47 -1.01
C MET A 95 9.42 2.10 -0.19
N THR A 96 10.59 2.06 -0.81
CA THR A 96 11.84 1.69 -0.10
C THR A 96 12.06 2.55 1.16
N LYS A 97 11.85 3.87 1.04
CA LYS A 97 12.14 4.86 2.09
C LYS A 97 10.95 5.30 2.95
N TYR A 98 9.72 5.06 2.49
CA TYR A 98 8.51 5.58 3.14
C TYR A 98 7.29 4.72 2.84
N ILE A 99 6.22 4.90 3.59
CA ILE A 99 4.88 4.42 3.23
C ILE A 99 4.16 5.57 2.53
N LYS A 100 3.65 5.32 1.32
CA LYS A 100 2.86 6.29 0.57
C LYS A 100 1.39 6.04 0.80
N LEU A 101 0.69 6.96 1.47
CA LEU A 101 -0.76 7.02 1.51
C LEU A 101 -1.26 7.79 0.30
N ALA A 102 -2.29 7.28 -0.36
CA ALA A 102 -2.97 7.91 -1.48
C ALA A 102 -4.42 8.18 -1.12
N PHE A 103 -4.80 9.45 -1.06
CA PHE A 103 -6.18 9.89 -0.88
C PHE A 103 -6.77 10.25 -2.24
N PHE A 104 -7.80 9.53 -2.67
CA PHE A 104 -8.29 9.65 -4.06
C PHE A 104 -9.00 10.98 -4.33
N ARG A 105 -9.60 11.58 -3.30
CA ARG A 105 -10.15 12.95 -3.31
C ARG A 105 -9.29 13.91 -2.47
N GLY A 106 -7.97 13.70 -2.50
CA GLY A 106 -7.01 14.42 -1.68
C GLY A 106 -7.04 15.95 -1.80
N THR A 107 -7.36 16.51 -2.98
CA THR A 107 -7.50 17.96 -3.17
C THR A 107 -8.66 18.58 -2.39
N SER A 108 -9.64 17.77 -1.99
CA SER A 108 -10.84 18.21 -1.26
C SER A 108 -10.69 18.06 0.25
N LEU A 109 -9.54 17.57 0.73
CA LEU A 109 -9.27 17.43 2.15
C LEU A 109 -8.71 18.73 2.73
N ASN A 110 -8.95 18.95 4.02
CA ASN A 110 -8.46 20.09 4.78
C ASN A 110 -7.75 19.63 6.08
N PRO A 111 -6.45 19.94 6.26
CA PRO A 111 -5.54 20.52 5.26
C PRO A 111 -5.38 19.59 4.05
N VAL A 112 -4.95 20.11 2.90
CA VAL A 112 -4.67 19.28 1.72
C VAL A 112 -3.39 18.45 1.98
N PRO A 113 -3.38 17.12 1.77
CA PRO A 113 -2.15 16.34 1.89
C PRO A 113 -1.06 16.89 0.96
N PRO A 114 0.19 17.01 1.44
CA PRO A 114 1.17 17.92 0.88
C PRO A 114 1.78 17.47 -0.45
N VAL A 115 1.71 16.17 -0.79
CA VAL A 115 2.40 15.64 -1.97
C VAL A 115 1.44 15.54 -3.15
N GLU A 116 1.79 16.18 -4.25
CA GLU A 116 0.99 16.19 -5.48
C GLU A 116 1.00 14.84 -6.21
N SER A 117 -0.07 14.61 -6.97
CA SER A 117 -0.20 13.49 -7.90
C SER A 117 -0.34 13.98 -9.33
N LYS A 118 0.08 13.15 -10.29
CA LYS A 118 -0.26 13.36 -11.71
C LYS A 118 -1.77 13.27 -11.97
N GLN A 119 -2.50 12.55 -11.12
CA GLN A 119 -3.95 12.52 -11.16
C GLN A 119 -4.50 13.74 -10.42
N ARG A 120 -5.35 14.53 -11.09
CA ARG A 120 -5.78 15.86 -10.66
C ARG A 120 -6.21 15.93 -9.19
N GLU A 121 -7.03 14.97 -8.77
CA GLU A 121 -7.73 15.01 -7.47
C GLU A 121 -7.00 14.24 -6.37
N VAL A 122 -6.03 13.40 -6.75
CA VAL A 122 -5.29 12.58 -5.79
C VAL A 122 -4.22 13.44 -5.10
N ARG A 123 -4.07 13.24 -3.80
CA ARG A 123 -2.89 13.72 -3.04
C ARG A 123 -2.30 12.59 -2.24
N TYR A 124 -0.99 12.67 -2.01
CA TYR A 124 -0.26 11.71 -1.22
C TYR A 124 0.19 12.31 0.12
N PHE A 125 0.37 11.42 1.08
CA PHE A 125 1.12 11.68 2.30
C PHE A 125 2.17 10.59 2.45
N HIS A 126 3.40 10.98 2.74
CA HIS A 126 4.51 10.04 2.92
C HIS A 126 4.86 9.98 4.39
N ILE A 127 4.89 8.77 4.94
CA ILE A 127 5.36 8.52 6.30
C ILE A 127 6.75 7.91 6.19
N HIS A 128 7.75 8.53 6.81
CA HIS A 128 9.12 8.03 6.94
C HIS A 128 9.32 7.37 8.31
N GLU A 129 10.46 6.71 8.48
CA GLU A 129 10.78 5.92 9.67
C GLU A 129 10.81 6.75 10.96
N ASP A 130 11.42 7.93 10.88
CA ASP A 130 11.62 8.82 12.02
C ASP A 130 10.52 9.89 12.14
N ASP A 131 9.49 9.84 11.29
CA ASP A 131 8.39 10.78 11.35
C ASP A 131 7.51 10.52 12.58
N VAL A 132 7.03 11.60 13.19
CA VAL A 132 5.97 11.50 14.20
C VAL A 132 4.69 11.04 13.50
N PHE A 133 4.17 9.88 13.90
CA PHE A 133 2.89 9.38 13.41
C PHE A 133 1.73 10.16 14.04
N ASP A 134 1.34 11.26 13.40
CA ASP A 134 0.23 12.12 13.81
C ASP A 134 -1.13 11.43 13.55
N GLU A 135 -1.57 10.66 14.53
CA GLU A 135 -2.84 9.92 14.46
C GLU A 135 -4.05 10.85 14.32
N ALA A 136 -4.00 12.04 14.92
CA ALA A 136 -5.11 12.97 14.92
C ALA A 136 -5.33 13.54 13.50
N GLN A 137 -4.26 14.01 12.86
CA GLN A 137 -4.35 14.52 11.48
C GLN A 137 -4.74 13.43 10.48
N LEU A 138 -4.20 12.22 10.63
CA LEU A 138 -4.57 11.08 9.78
C LEU A 138 -6.05 10.70 9.97
N ALA A 139 -6.57 10.71 11.20
CA ALA A 139 -7.99 10.46 11.48
C ALA A 139 -8.89 11.47 10.75
N VAL A 140 -8.53 12.76 10.82
CA VAL A 140 -9.26 13.85 10.16
C VAL A 140 -9.31 13.65 8.65
N TRP A 141 -8.20 13.28 8.02
CA TRP A 141 -8.17 12.99 6.58
C TRP A 141 -8.99 11.76 6.21
N VAL A 142 -8.90 10.68 6.98
CA VAL A 142 -9.68 9.46 6.74
C VAL A 142 -11.17 9.76 6.85
N GLN A 143 -11.60 10.48 7.88
CA GLN A 143 -12.99 10.86 8.08
C GLN A 143 -13.50 11.68 6.90
N GLN A 144 -12.78 12.74 6.51
CA GLN A 144 -13.16 13.56 5.36
C GLN A 144 -13.20 12.76 4.05
N ALA A 145 -12.20 11.92 3.81
CA ALA A 145 -12.13 11.10 2.60
C ALA A 145 -13.29 10.09 2.53
N SER A 146 -13.74 9.56 3.66
CA SER A 146 -14.80 8.54 3.73
C SER A 146 -16.19 9.05 3.34
N VAL A 147 -16.43 10.36 3.39
CA VAL A 147 -17.72 10.98 3.04
C VAL A 147 -17.73 11.62 1.66
N LEU A 148 -16.63 11.52 0.92
CA LEU A 148 -16.51 11.99 -0.46
C LEU A 148 -16.76 10.84 -1.43
N PRO A 149 -17.22 11.12 -2.67
CA PRO A 149 -17.36 10.09 -3.70
C PRO A 149 -16.05 9.33 -3.91
N GLY A 150 -16.08 8.02 -3.66
CA GLY A 150 -14.93 7.15 -3.80
C GLY A 150 -14.53 6.93 -5.27
N GLU A 151 -13.30 6.48 -5.47
CA GLU A 151 -12.80 6.12 -6.80
C GLU A 151 -13.33 4.73 -7.21
N ARG A 152 -13.79 4.60 -8.45
CA ARG A 152 -14.28 3.33 -9.02
C ARG A 152 -13.14 2.63 -9.76
N LEU A 153 -12.41 1.80 -9.03
CA LEU A 153 -11.28 1.01 -9.52
C LEU A 153 -11.63 -0.47 -9.62
#